data_AF-A0A0D2A906-F1
#
_entry.id   AF-A0A0D2A906-F1
#
_cell.length_a   1.000
_cell.length_b   1.000
_cell.length_c   1.000
_cell.angle_alpha   90.00
_cell.angle_beta   90.00
_cell.angle_gamma   90.00
#
_symmetry.space_group_name_H-M   'P 1'
#
loop_
_entity.id
_entity.type
_entity.pdbx_description
1 polymer ?
#
loop_
_entity_poly.entity_id
_entity_poly.type
_entity_poly.pdbx_seq_one_letter_code
_entity_poly.pdbx_strand_id
1 'polypeptide(L)'
;MSNAFPISGSSPSPGTPESRRHQVGDADTTSPSTFGRPLQERTLQHVAMTVPPGVSLHNAPPSAILQRLLDDIKQPTSRHYARYGAFVSAEGEGLVQLLERCVRKEVWDLSARATPKSSHSRRVDVRRDVEALKAVGGDTGYFGRAVYLHVVEFSDGTTRLYVGQAFNLAARIKRQHDDFRYRRDHPSLHNFAVDRSAGDTYVVLAQLRENTRSDLVLNLLEMWMALWLGTLPDETLNDWLGPVDLRGESAGTKKRRENVFGLNVAVPLDQGDSEASTRAFQMLKDAKDDLAREYFWDIRKRPRPVVRAVTVEDHASWTLYVPHFLACTALGFVLGRWSSFLRRK
;
A
#
# COMPACT_ATOMS: atom_id res chain seq x y z
N MET A 1 36.07 -49.81 -11.19
CA MET A 1 36.05 -48.60 -10.34
C MET A 1 34.68 -48.58 -9.66
N SER A 2 34.37 -49.48 -8.71
CA SER A 2 34.90 -49.57 -7.33
C SER A 2 34.51 -48.30 -6.55
N ASN A 3 33.64 -48.25 -5.53
CA ASN A 3 33.33 -49.11 -4.37
C ASN A 3 31.82 -48.95 -4.00
N ALA A 4 31.01 -49.88 -3.46
CA ALA A 4 31.12 -50.90 -2.40
C ALA A 4 31.08 -50.37 -0.93
N PHE A 5 29.85 -50.38 -0.34
CA PHE A 5 29.39 -50.80 1.03
C PHE A 5 30.06 -50.24 2.32
N PRO A 6 29.51 -50.42 3.56
CA PRO A 6 28.39 -51.26 4.02
C PRO A 6 27.38 -50.67 5.06
N ILE A 7 26.35 -51.48 5.30
CA ILE A 7 25.41 -51.50 6.43
C ILE A 7 26.10 -52.09 7.68
N SER A 8 25.82 -51.57 8.88
CA SER A 8 25.88 -52.36 10.12
C SER A 8 24.83 -51.85 11.12
N GLY A 9 24.09 -52.78 11.71
CA GLY A 9 23.10 -52.53 12.75
C GLY A 9 23.68 -52.64 14.15
N SER A 10 22.97 -52.10 15.12
CA SER A 10 22.97 -52.57 16.51
C SER A 10 21.79 -51.97 17.28
N SER A 11 21.00 -52.84 17.91
CA SER A 11 20.11 -52.53 19.03
C SER A 11 20.71 -53.18 20.28
N PRO A 12 20.66 -52.51 21.45
CA PRO A 12 19.92 -53.08 22.59
C PRO A 12 19.21 -51.99 23.43
N SER A 13 17.91 -52.16 23.73
CA SER A 13 17.31 -52.59 25.02
C SER A 13 17.03 -51.48 26.06
N PRO A 14 16.05 -51.70 26.96
CA PRO A 14 15.19 -50.64 27.51
C PRO A 14 15.58 -50.19 28.92
N GLY A 15 15.37 -48.91 29.21
CA GLY A 15 15.47 -48.33 30.56
C GLY A 15 14.11 -47.78 31.01
N THR A 16 13.61 -48.36 32.11
CA THR A 16 12.39 -48.01 32.86
C THR A 16 12.59 -46.79 33.79
N PRO A 17 11.54 -46.28 34.47
CA PRO A 17 11.26 -44.85 34.60
C PRO A 17 11.75 -44.23 35.90
N GLU A 18 11.99 -42.93 35.88
CA GLU A 18 12.22 -42.15 37.10
C GLU A 18 11.05 -41.19 37.36
N SER A 19 10.36 -41.47 38.45
CA SER A 19 9.31 -40.66 39.06
C SER A 19 9.91 -39.46 39.77
N ARG A 20 9.45 -38.24 39.45
CA ARG A 20 9.59 -37.09 40.36
C ARG A 20 8.29 -36.31 40.47
N ARG A 21 7.63 -36.53 41.61
CA ARG A 21 6.63 -35.66 42.22
C ARG A 21 7.22 -34.27 42.45
N HIS A 22 6.51 -33.22 42.03
CA HIS A 22 6.48 -31.97 42.77
C HIS A 22 5.06 -31.42 42.88
N GLN A 23 4.74 -31.06 44.12
CA GLN A 23 3.53 -30.41 44.62
C GLN A 23 3.52 -28.94 44.20
N VAL A 24 2.37 -28.43 43.77
CA VAL A 24 1.84 -27.07 43.98
C VAL A 24 0.34 -27.23 43.69
N GLY A 25 -0.63 -26.98 44.56
CA GLY A 25 -0.79 -25.91 45.53
C GLY A 25 -2.14 -25.28 45.19
N ASP A 26 -3.19 -25.67 45.92
CA ASP A 26 -4.54 -25.12 45.80
C ASP A 26 -4.54 -23.66 46.23
N ALA A 27 -5.07 -22.78 45.38
CA ALA A 27 -5.47 -21.43 45.76
C ALA A 27 -6.72 -21.04 44.96
N ASP A 28 -7.83 -21.26 45.63
CA ASP A 28 -9.15 -20.71 45.37
C ASP A 28 -9.10 -19.17 45.35
N THR A 29 -9.54 -18.55 44.25
CA THR A 29 -9.94 -17.13 44.26
C THR A 29 -10.89 -16.86 43.09
N THR A 30 -12.17 -17.02 43.38
CA THR A 30 -13.29 -16.45 42.63
C THR A 30 -13.19 -14.92 42.60
N SER A 31 -13.24 -14.30 41.41
CA SER A 31 -13.70 -12.91 41.23
C SER A 31 -14.11 -12.63 39.77
N PRO A 32 -15.06 -11.70 39.56
CA PRO A 32 -16.10 -11.86 38.55
C PRO A 32 -15.82 -11.21 37.20
N SER A 33 -16.35 -11.89 36.17
CA SER A 33 -16.60 -11.40 34.82
C SER A 33 -17.28 -10.03 34.83
N THR A 34 -16.53 -9.00 34.42
CA THR A 34 -17.09 -7.70 34.04
C THR A 34 -17.21 -7.66 32.51
N PHE A 35 -18.24 -8.33 32.00
CA PHE A 35 -18.75 -8.10 30.66
C PHE A 35 -19.58 -6.80 30.68
N GLY A 36 -19.34 -5.92 29.70
CA GLY A 36 -20.21 -4.76 29.44
C GLY A 36 -19.61 -3.43 29.87
N ARG A 37 -18.61 -2.93 29.15
CA ARG A 37 -18.48 -1.49 28.94
C ARG A 37 -18.93 -1.17 27.51
N PRO A 38 -19.88 -0.26 27.31
CA PRO A 38 -20.24 0.19 25.98
C PRO A 38 -19.02 0.82 25.33
N LEU A 39 -18.77 0.46 24.07
CA LEU A 39 -17.84 1.17 23.18
C LEU A 39 -18.29 2.63 23.17
N GLN A 40 -17.63 3.46 23.98
CA GLN A 40 -17.65 4.90 23.77
C GLN A 40 -17.13 5.10 22.35
N GLU A 41 -17.96 5.72 21.51
CA GLU A 41 -17.52 6.38 20.28
C GLU A 41 -16.33 7.25 20.66
N ARG A 42 -15.12 6.73 20.44
CA ARG A 42 -13.95 7.57 20.32
C ARG A 42 -14.18 8.33 19.02
N THR A 43 -14.79 9.49 19.14
CA THR A 43 -14.64 10.58 18.20
C THR A 43 -13.14 10.84 18.13
N LEU A 44 -12.44 10.11 17.26
CA LEU A 44 -11.11 10.44 16.80
C LEU A 44 -11.28 11.74 16.04
N GLN A 45 -11.30 12.84 16.79
CA GLN A 45 -11.03 14.14 16.25
C GLN A 45 -9.76 13.96 15.43
N HIS A 46 -9.86 14.24 14.13
CA HIS A 46 -8.70 14.42 13.28
C HIS A 46 -7.81 15.41 14.04
N VAL A 47 -6.76 14.91 14.69
CA VAL A 47 -5.61 15.75 14.99
C VAL A 47 -5.06 16.03 13.61
N ALA A 48 -5.57 17.10 12.99
CA ALA A 48 -5.02 17.66 11.78
C ALA A 48 -3.52 17.74 12.05
N MET A 49 -2.77 16.99 11.26
CA MET A 49 -1.33 16.91 11.42
C MET A 49 -0.83 18.34 11.30
N THR A 50 -0.29 18.89 12.38
CA THR A 50 0.15 20.28 12.43
C THR A 50 1.40 20.40 11.59
N VAL A 51 1.22 20.51 10.27
CA VAL A 51 2.19 21.14 9.39
C VAL A 51 2.47 22.51 10.02
N PRO A 52 3.73 22.85 10.32
CA PRO A 52 4.06 24.20 10.77
C PRO A 52 3.42 25.19 9.77
N PRO A 53 2.57 26.11 10.22
CA PRO A 53 1.82 26.98 9.31
C PRO A 53 2.81 27.72 8.41
N GLY A 54 2.70 27.50 7.09
CA GLY A 54 3.42 28.28 6.07
C GLY A 54 4.45 27.54 5.20
N VAL A 55 4.81 26.27 5.46
CA VAL A 55 5.77 25.54 4.61
C VAL A 55 5.06 24.54 3.69
N SER A 56 4.91 24.92 2.41
CA SER A 56 4.37 24.06 1.36
C SER A 56 5.47 23.15 0.78
N LEU A 57 5.29 21.83 0.86
CA LEU A 57 6.25 20.82 0.37
C LEU A 57 5.92 20.29 -1.04
N HIS A 58 4.92 20.86 -1.73
CA HIS A 58 4.51 20.39 -3.06
C HIS A 58 5.61 20.49 -4.12
N ASN A 59 6.55 21.41 -3.95
CA ASN A 59 7.70 21.60 -4.82
C ASN A 59 9.02 21.27 -4.11
N ALA A 60 8.96 20.57 -2.97
CA ALA A 60 10.14 20.16 -2.24
C ALA A 60 10.88 19.05 -3.01
N PRO A 61 12.20 18.93 -2.84
CA PRO A 61 12.93 17.79 -3.38
C PRO A 61 12.42 16.48 -2.78
N PRO A 62 12.57 15.34 -3.48
CA PRO A 62 12.01 14.07 -3.05
C PRO A 62 12.52 13.63 -1.68
N SER A 63 13.79 13.91 -1.38
CA SER A 63 14.41 13.62 -0.08
C SER A 63 13.76 14.40 1.08
N ALA A 64 13.34 15.65 0.86
CA ALA A 64 12.62 16.41 1.88
C ALA A 64 11.21 15.86 2.14
N ILE A 65 10.54 15.36 1.10
CA ILE A 65 9.24 14.67 1.24
C ILE A 65 9.42 13.36 2.02
N LEU A 66 10.47 12.59 1.72
CA LEU A 66 10.80 11.37 2.44
C LEU A 66 11.07 11.64 3.92
N GLN A 67 11.94 12.61 4.20
CA GLN A 67 12.29 12.98 5.57
C GLN A 67 11.04 13.37 6.36
N ARG A 68 10.18 14.22 5.78
CA ARG A 68 8.92 14.62 6.40
C ARG A 68 8.01 13.43 6.70
N LEU A 69 7.83 12.53 5.72
CA LEU A 69 7.04 11.31 5.87
C LEU A 69 7.52 10.47 7.07
N LEU A 70 8.83 10.24 7.16
CA LEU A 70 9.39 9.42 8.23
C LEU A 70 9.32 10.12 9.59
N ASP A 71 9.58 11.42 9.66
CA ASP A 71 9.48 12.19 10.90
C ASP A 71 8.06 12.22 11.44
N ASP A 72 7.06 12.36 10.55
CA ASP A 72 5.65 12.30 10.91
C ASP A 72 5.25 10.92 11.43
N ILE A 73 5.68 9.83 10.77
CA ILE A 73 5.37 8.46 11.21
C ILE A 73 6.04 8.10 12.54
N LYS A 74 7.23 8.65 12.82
CA LYS A 74 7.96 8.45 14.09
C LYS A 74 7.26 9.09 15.28
N GLN A 75 6.35 10.04 15.09
CA GLN A 75 5.67 10.68 16.21
C GLN A 75 4.67 9.72 16.87
N PRO A 76 4.66 9.56 18.21
CA PRO A 76 3.67 8.74 18.90
C PRO A 76 2.21 9.16 18.67
N THR A 77 2.00 10.42 18.29
CA THR A 77 0.69 10.98 17.93
C THR A 77 0.22 10.61 16.52
N SER A 78 1.11 10.07 15.69
CA SER A 78 0.77 9.64 14.34
C SER A 78 -0.16 8.44 14.37
N ARG A 79 -1.23 8.47 13.57
CA ARG A 79 -2.13 7.32 13.42
C ARG A 79 -1.41 6.06 12.92
N HIS A 80 -0.27 6.23 12.25
CA HIS A 80 0.54 5.16 11.67
C HIS A 80 1.60 4.62 12.63
N TYR A 81 1.78 5.26 13.80
CA TYR A 81 2.85 4.93 14.74
C TYR A 81 2.80 3.48 15.21
N ALA A 82 1.62 2.95 15.52
CA ALA A 82 1.45 1.59 16.02
C ALA A 82 2.02 0.53 15.06
N ARG A 83 1.95 0.78 13.75
CA ARG A 83 2.42 -0.16 12.72
C ARG A 83 3.84 0.12 12.25
N TYR A 84 4.18 1.39 12.05
CA TYR A 84 5.42 1.79 11.40
C TYR A 84 6.38 2.51 12.35
N GLY A 85 5.90 3.17 13.40
CA GLY A 85 6.69 4.03 14.27
C GLY A 85 7.90 3.32 14.87
N ALA A 86 7.69 2.18 15.54
CA ALA A 86 8.79 1.40 16.11
C ALA A 86 9.80 0.91 15.05
N PHE A 87 9.33 0.51 13.88
CA PHE A 87 10.20 0.09 12.77
C PHE A 87 11.04 1.25 12.25
N VAL A 88 10.42 2.39 11.97
CA VAL A 88 11.09 3.58 11.47
C VAL A 88 12.07 4.16 12.50
N SER A 89 11.73 4.12 13.80
CA SER A 89 12.63 4.54 14.88
C SER A 89 13.83 3.61 15.04
N ALA A 90 13.65 2.30 14.92
CA ALA A 90 14.72 1.33 15.10
C ALA A 90 15.76 1.35 13.96
N GLU A 91 15.30 1.49 12.72
CA GLU A 91 16.19 1.48 11.55
C GLU A 91 16.90 2.84 11.31
N GLY A 92 16.28 3.95 11.73
CA GLY A 92 16.88 5.28 11.69
C GLY A 92 17.38 5.70 10.30
N GLU A 93 18.62 6.18 10.22
CA GLU A 93 19.30 6.60 8.98
C GLU A 93 19.46 5.44 7.97
N GLY A 94 19.57 4.19 8.46
CA GLY A 94 19.68 3.01 7.61
C GLY A 94 18.45 2.84 6.72
N LEU A 95 17.27 3.19 7.22
CA LEU A 95 16.03 3.13 6.45
C LEU A 95 15.97 4.20 5.36
N VAL A 96 16.43 5.42 5.64
CA VAL A 96 16.48 6.49 4.62
C VAL A 96 17.34 6.05 3.46
N GLN A 97 18.55 5.59 3.74
CA GLN A 97 19.48 5.09 2.73
C GLN A 97 18.91 3.90 1.97
N LEU A 98 18.22 2.97 2.65
CA LEU A 98 17.53 1.87 2.00
C LEU A 98 16.48 2.37 1.00
N LEU A 99 15.57 3.25 1.44
CA LEU A 99 14.50 3.77 0.61
C LEU A 99 15.06 4.51 -0.61
N GLU A 100 16.08 5.36 -0.42
CA GLU A 100 16.73 6.09 -1.51
C GLU A 100 17.45 5.17 -2.50
N ARG A 101 18.14 4.13 -2.02
CA ARG A 101 18.78 3.12 -2.88
C ARG A 101 17.78 2.30 -3.69
N CYS A 102 16.56 2.10 -3.18
CA CYS A 102 15.52 1.38 -3.91
C CYS A 102 15.03 2.17 -5.12
N VAL A 103 15.04 3.51 -5.06
CA VAL A 103 14.60 4.38 -6.17
C VAL A 103 15.60 4.30 -7.32
N ARG A 104 15.09 4.08 -8.52
CA ARG A 104 15.91 3.96 -9.73
C ARG A 104 16.61 5.29 -10.06
N LYS A 105 17.82 5.20 -10.61
CA LYS A 105 18.61 6.38 -11.00
C LYS A 105 17.85 7.29 -11.97
N GLU A 106 17.14 6.72 -12.94
CA GLU A 106 16.40 7.49 -13.95
C GLU A 106 15.29 8.35 -13.34
N VAL A 107 14.72 7.90 -12.21
CA VAL A 107 13.73 8.64 -11.43
C VAL A 107 14.40 9.82 -10.71
N TRP A 108 15.58 9.62 -10.13
CA TRP A 108 16.37 10.71 -9.55
C TRP A 108 16.76 11.77 -10.59
N ASP A 109 17.12 11.32 -11.80
CA ASP A 109 17.45 12.21 -12.92
C ASP A 109 16.25 13.08 -13.35
N LEU A 110 15.00 12.66 -13.11
CA LEU A 110 13.83 13.53 -13.30
C LEU A 110 13.84 14.71 -12.32
N SER A 111 14.09 14.44 -11.04
CA SER A 111 14.16 15.49 -10.03
C SER A 111 15.25 16.51 -10.35
N ALA A 112 16.42 16.03 -10.83
CA ALA A 112 17.52 16.91 -11.19
C ALA A 112 17.19 17.83 -12.37
N ARG A 113 16.40 17.35 -13.33
CA ARG A 113 15.93 18.12 -14.50
C ARG A 113 14.89 19.18 -14.16
N ALA A 114 14.12 18.97 -13.10
CA ALA A 114 13.10 19.91 -12.63
C ALA A 114 13.65 21.11 -11.85
N THR A 115 14.91 21.05 -11.43
CA THR A 115 15.58 22.16 -10.73
C THR A 115 15.86 23.31 -11.72
N PRO A 116 15.43 24.56 -11.42
CA PRO A 116 15.65 25.70 -12.31
C PRO A 116 17.15 25.89 -12.58
N LYS A 117 17.57 25.88 -13.85
CA LYS A 117 18.94 26.23 -14.25
C LYS A 117 19.18 27.74 -14.30
N SER A 118 18.13 28.56 -14.20
CA SER A 118 18.23 30.03 -14.20
C SER A 118 17.09 30.67 -13.43
N SER A 119 17.30 31.90 -12.97
CA SER A 119 16.32 32.74 -12.25
C SER A 119 15.04 33.04 -13.05
N HIS A 120 15.02 32.72 -14.35
CA HIS A 120 13.88 32.87 -15.26
C HIS A 120 13.29 31.51 -15.71
N SER A 121 13.88 30.39 -15.28
CA SER A 121 13.42 29.06 -15.65
C SER A 121 12.24 28.66 -14.74
N ARG A 122 11.06 28.61 -15.34
CA ARG A 122 9.82 28.15 -14.69
C ARG A 122 10.06 26.75 -14.13
N ARG A 123 9.87 26.55 -12.81
CA ARG A 123 9.94 25.21 -12.18
C ARG A 123 9.10 24.23 -13.00
N VAL A 124 9.73 23.17 -13.51
CA VAL A 124 9.00 22.07 -14.14
C VAL A 124 8.39 21.26 -13.02
N ASP A 125 7.08 21.34 -12.89
CA ASP A 125 6.33 20.44 -12.02
C ASP A 125 6.45 19.04 -12.63
N VAL A 126 7.30 18.18 -12.07
CA VAL A 126 7.57 16.81 -12.57
C VAL A 126 6.27 16.02 -12.74
N ARG A 127 5.27 16.32 -11.91
CA ARG A 127 3.92 15.73 -11.97
C ARG A 127 3.20 16.04 -13.30
N ARG A 128 3.65 17.06 -14.03
CA ARG A 128 3.03 17.57 -15.26
C ARG A 128 3.84 17.30 -16.52
N ASP A 129 5.06 16.79 -16.40
CA ASP A 129 5.85 16.35 -17.55
C ASP A 129 5.62 14.85 -17.77
N VAL A 130 4.43 14.53 -18.28
CA VAL A 130 3.97 13.15 -18.52
C VAL A 130 4.94 12.41 -19.45
N GLU A 131 5.47 13.08 -20.48
CA GLU A 131 6.44 12.49 -21.40
C GLU A 131 7.77 12.19 -20.70
N ALA A 132 8.27 13.08 -19.84
CA ALA A 132 9.45 12.78 -19.04
C ALA A 132 9.22 11.62 -18.06
N LEU A 133 8.03 11.53 -17.45
CA LEU A 133 7.65 10.40 -16.60
C LEU A 133 7.67 9.09 -17.38
N LYS A 134 7.03 9.05 -18.56
CA LYS A 134 7.01 7.87 -19.45
C LYS A 134 8.43 7.47 -19.89
N ALA A 135 9.27 8.45 -20.19
CA ALA A 135 10.66 8.24 -20.63
C ALA A 135 11.57 7.57 -19.58
N VAL A 136 11.20 7.56 -18.29
CA VAL A 136 11.91 6.77 -17.26
C VAL A 136 11.84 5.27 -17.55
N GLY A 137 10.72 4.81 -18.12
CA GLY A 137 10.47 3.42 -18.48
C GLY A 137 10.77 2.43 -17.36
N GLY A 138 11.43 1.33 -17.69
CA GLY A 138 11.85 0.28 -16.76
C GLY A 138 11.41 -1.11 -17.22
N ASP A 139 11.99 -2.14 -16.59
CA ASP A 139 11.64 -3.52 -16.89
C ASP A 139 10.31 -3.91 -16.22
N THR A 140 9.21 -3.83 -16.97
CA THR A 140 7.88 -4.29 -16.53
C THR A 140 7.79 -5.81 -16.44
N GLY A 141 8.76 -6.54 -17.00
CA GLY A 141 8.95 -7.99 -16.86
C GLY A 141 9.71 -8.38 -15.58
N TYR A 142 10.06 -7.42 -14.72
CA TYR A 142 10.83 -7.69 -13.51
C TYR A 142 10.09 -8.64 -12.54
N PHE A 143 10.72 -9.78 -12.24
CA PHE A 143 10.23 -10.80 -11.31
C PHE A 143 10.68 -10.50 -9.87
N GLY A 144 10.25 -9.36 -9.32
CA GLY A 144 10.59 -9.00 -7.95
C GLY A 144 9.70 -7.91 -7.37
N ARG A 145 10.09 -7.45 -6.18
CA ARG A 145 9.35 -6.46 -5.41
C ARG A 145 9.64 -5.06 -5.95
N ALA A 146 8.61 -4.30 -6.28
CA ALA A 146 8.78 -3.00 -6.90
C ALA A 146 7.63 -2.05 -6.58
N VAL A 147 7.90 -0.76 -6.75
CA VAL A 147 6.90 0.31 -6.86
C VAL A 147 6.93 0.81 -8.30
N TYR A 148 5.75 1.01 -8.87
CA TYR A 148 5.57 1.47 -10.25
C TYR A 148 4.58 2.63 -10.30
N LEU A 149 4.73 3.44 -11.34
CA LEU A 149 3.74 4.41 -11.79
C LEU A 149 3.02 3.83 -13.00
N HIS A 150 1.70 3.97 -13.03
CA HIS A 150 0.87 3.73 -14.18
C HIS A 150 0.31 5.08 -14.66
N VAL A 151 0.69 5.45 -15.88
CA VAL A 151 0.20 6.61 -16.62
C VAL A 151 -0.92 6.14 -17.53
N VAL A 152 -2.14 6.55 -17.22
CA VAL A 152 -3.38 6.16 -17.93
C VAL A 152 -3.86 7.36 -18.74
N GLU A 153 -3.85 7.24 -20.06
CA GLU A 153 -4.16 8.31 -21.01
C GLU A 153 -5.58 8.13 -21.58
N PHE A 154 -6.33 9.21 -21.68
CA PHE A 154 -7.71 9.22 -22.21
C PHE A 154 -7.76 9.90 -23.58
N SER A 155 -8.79 9.61 -24.36
CA SER A 155 -8.96 10.16 -25.72
C SER A 155 -9.18 11.67 -25.76
N ASP A 156 -9.61 12.28 -24.64
CA ASP A 156 -9.78 13.72 -24.49
C ASP A 156 -8.46 14.45 -24.17
N GLY A 157 -7.33 13.72 -24.11
CA GLY A 157 -6.02 14.25 -23.76
C GLY A 157 -5.82 14.46 -22.26
N THR A 158 -6.71 13.95 -21.42
CA THR A 158 -6.48 13.85 -19.97
C THR A 158 -5.60 12.64 -19.64
N THR A 159 -4.86 12.75 -18.56
CA THR A 159 -3.94 11.76 -18.04
C THR A 159 -4.24 11.52 -16.58
N ARG A 160 -4.18 10.27 -16.15
CA ARG A 160 -4.38 9.85 -14.78
C ARG A 160 -3.15 9.11 -14.29
N LEU A 161 -2.70 9.41 -13.08
CA LEU A 161 -1.50 8.84 -12.48
C LEU A 161 -1.87 7.95 -11.32
N TYR A 162 -1.35 6.72 -11.31
CA TYR A 162 -1.49 5.78 -10.21
C TYR A 162 -0.13 5.26 -9.79
N VAL A 163 0.20 5.37 -8.50
CA VAL A 163 1.38 4.71 -7.93
C VAL A 163 0.90 3.43 -7.24
N GLY A 164 1.53 2.30 -7.55
CA GLY A 164 1.24 1.03 -6.90
C GLY A 164 2.50 0.26 -6.55
N GLN A 165 2.37 -0.70 -5.65
CA GLN A 165 3.41 -1.67 -5.32
C GLN A 165 3.08 -3.08 -5.83
N ALA A 166 4.09 -3.94 -5.88
CA ALA A 166 3.93 -5.37 -6.10
C ALA A 166 5.06 -6.15 -5.45
N PHE A 167 4.76 -7.36 -4.94
CA PHE A 167 5.78 -8.36 -4.60
C PHE A 167 6.37 -9.05 -5.84
N ASN A 168 5.61 -9.08 -6.93
CA ASN A 168 6.02 -9.57 -8.24
C ASN A 168 5.43 -8.62 -9.29
N LEU A 169 6.27 -7.69 -9.78
CA LEU A 169 5.84 -6.65 -10.71
C LEU A 169 5.30 -7.22 -12.02
N ALA A 170 6.02 -8.17 -12.62
CA ALA A 170 5.61 -8.81 -13.86
C ALA A 170 4.21 -9.44 -13.77
N ALA A 171 3.93 -10.14 -12.67
CA ALA A 171 2.62 -10.73 -12.42
C ALA A 171 1.54 -9.65 -12.18
N ARG A 172 1.86 -8.60 -11.42
CA ARG A 172 0.94 -7.48 -11.15
C ARG A 172 0.53 -6.78 -12.44
N ILE A 173 1.46 -6.48 -13.34
CA ILE A 173 1.14 -5.84 -14.61
C ILE A 173 0.38 -6.84 -15.52
N LYS A 174 1.01 -7.95 -15.89
CA LYS A 174 0.47 -8.82 -16.95
C LYS A 174 -0.79 -9.60 -16.57
N ARG A 175 -0.91 -10.03 -15.31
CA ARG A 175 -2.01 -10.93 -14.87
C ARG A 175 -3.12 -10.21 -14.12
N GLN A 176 -2.91 -8.95 -13.76
CA GLN A 176 -3.90 -8.21 -12.98
C GLN A 176 -4.33 -6.94 -13.70
N HIS A 177 -3.38 -6.06 -14.04
CA HIS A 177 -3.75 -4.82 -14.72
C HIS A 177 -4.03 -4.98 -16.19
N ASP A 178 -3.31 -5.84 -16.91
CA ASP A 178 -3.56 -6.06 -18.34
C ASP A 178 -4.73 -7.04 -18.58
N ASP A 179 -5.05 -7.88 -17.58
CA ASP A 179 -6.13 -8.86 -17.67
C ASP A 179 -7.49 -8.23 -17.35
N PHE A 180 -8.30 -8.00 -18.39
CA PHE A 180 -9.65 -7.45 -18.24
C PHE A 180 -10.56 -8.29 -17.33
N ARG A 181 -10.37 -9.62 -17.25
CA ARG A 181 -11.17 -10.48 -16.38
C ARG A 181 -10.81 -10.22 -14.92
N TYR A 182 -9.51 -10.08 -14.64
CA TYR A 182 -9.06 -9.70 -13.32
C TYR A 182 -9.64 -8.34 -12.93
N ARG A 183 -9.55 -7.32 -13.80
CA ARG A 183 -10.08 -5.97 -13.52
C ARG A 183 -11.58 -5.96 -13.27
N ARG A 184 -12.35 -6.72 -14.06
CA ARG A 184 -13.80 -6.90 -13.87
C ARG A 184 -14.12 -7.42 -12.46
N ASP A 185 -13.37 -8.42 -12.01
CA ASP A 185 -13.62 -9.11 -10.74
C ASP A 185 -13.00 -8.38 -9.53
N HIS A 186 -12.09 -7.42 -9.76
CA HIS A 186 -11.41 -6.63 -8.74
C HIS A 186 -11.63 -5.12 -8.99
N PRO A 187 -12.84 -4.60 -8.74
CA PRO A 187 -13.13 -3.20 -8.96
C PRO A 187 -12.25 -2.29 -8.11
N SER A 188 -11.66 -1.28 -8.75
CA SER A 188 -10.94 -0.19 -8.12
C SER A 188 -11.07 1.06 -9.01
N LEU A 189 -10.87 2.26 -8.46
CA LEU A 189 -10.87 3.50 -9.26
C LEU A 189 -9.80 3.41 -10.36
N HIS A 190 -8.65 2.81 -10.05
CA HIS A 190 -7.57 2.58 -11.00
C HIS A 190 -8.02 1.68 -12.16
N ASN A 191 -8.59 0.50 -11.88
CA ASN A 191 -9.09 -0.40 -12.92
C ASN A 191 -10.23 0.23 -13.73
N PHE A 192 -11.10 1.01 -13.08
CA PHE A 192 -12.18 1.73 -13.73
C PHE A 192 -11.68 2.79 -14.74
N ALA A 193 -10.54 3.42 -14.42
CA ALA A 193 -9.85 4.33 -15.32
C ALA A 193 -9.21 3.58 -16.50
N VAL A 194 -8.51 2.47 -16.23
CA VAL A 194 -7.88 1.62 -17.26
C VAL A 194 -8.91 1.06 -18.25
N ASP A 195 -10.10 0.66 -17.79
CA ASP A 195 -11.15 0.17 -18.69
C ASP A 195 -11.70 1.26 -19.65
N ARG A 196 -11.36 2.53 -19.42
CA ARG A 196 -11.74 3.69 -20.23
C ARG A 196 -10.54 4.37 -20.90
N SER A 197 -9.33 3.81 -20.74
CA SER A 197 -8.12 4.40 -21.28
C SER A 197 -8.08 4.26 -22.81
N ALA A 198 -7.39 5.20 -23.45
CA ALA A 198 -6.97 5.13 -24.85
C ALA A 198 -5.52 4.64 -24.98
N GLY A 199 -4.74 4.73 -23.90
CA GLY A 199 -3.36 4.27 -23.85
C GLY A 199 -2.86 4.20 -22.41
N ASP A 200 -1.92 3.31 -22.16
CA ASP A 200 -1.43 3.01 -20.82
C ASP A 200 0.09 2.81 -20.87
N THR A 201 0.82 3.40 -19.92
CA THR A 201 2.27 3.23 -19.79
C THR A 201 2.65 2.95 -18.34
N TYR A 202 3.42 1.88 -18.14
CA TYR A 202 4.00 1.57 -16.84
C TYR A 202 5.44 2.04 -16.76
N VAL A 203 5.80 2.60 -15.61
CA VAL A 203 7.14 3.08 -15.27
C VAL A 203 7.56 2.45 -13.96
N VAL A 204 8.74 1.85 -13.91
CA VAL A 204 9.26 1.28 -12.66
C VAL A 204 9.94 2.38 -11.86
N LEU A 205 9.45 2.66 -10.66
CA LEU A 205 9.97 3.75 -9.82
C LEU A 205 11.07 3.25 -8.88
N ALA A 206 10.80 2.15 -8.18
CA ALA A 206 11.71 1.60 -7.19
C ALA A 206 11.71 0.07 -7.24
N GLN A 207 12.85 -0.54 -6.89
CA GLN A 207 13.03 -1.99 -6.80
C GLN A 207 13.59 -2.34 -5.42
N LEU A 208 12.88 -3.20 -4.69
CA LEU A 208 13.32 -3.70 -3.40
C LEU A 208 13.93 -5.10 -3.56
N ARG A 209 15.26 -5.16 -3.51
CA ARG A 209 16.02 -6.43 -3.60
C ARG A 209 16.18 -7.12 -2.26
N GLU A 210 16.05 -6.36 -1.17
CA GLU A 210 16.27 -6.81 0.19
C GLU A 210 14.99 -7.46 0.77
N ASN A 211 15.16 -8.39 1.72
CA ASN A 211 14.04 -9.17 2.28
C ASN A 211 13.52 -8.64 3.63
N THR A 212 14.18 -7.67 4.23
CA THR A 212 13.84 -7.17 5.57
C THR A 212 12.53 -6.39 5.52
N ARG A 213 11.50 -6.88 6.25
CA ARG A 213 10.18 -6.22 6.42
C ARG A 213 9.65 -5.62 5.12
N SER A 214 9.72 -6.40 4.05
CA SER A 214 9.46 -5.91 2.69
C SER A 214 8.07 -5.31 2.52
N ASP A 215 7.09 -5.77 3.31
CA ASP A 215 5.75 -5.19 3.36
C ASP A 215 5.76 -3.73 3.83
N LEU A 216 6.43 -3.43 4.94
CA LEU A 216 6.51 -2.06 5.47
C LEU A 216 7.32 -1.15 4.55
N VAL A 217 8.45 -1.66 4.04
CA VAL A 217 9.33 -0.90 3.14
C VAL A 217 8.61 -0.55 1.85
N LEU A 218 7.87 -1.48 1.25
CA LEU A 218 7.11 -1.19 0.04
C LEU A 218 5.98 -0.20 0.29
N ASN A 219 5.25 -0.29 1.41
CA ASN A 219 4.22 0.69 1.75
C ASN A 219 4.82 2.11 1.92
N LEU A 220 6.00 2.22 2.53
CA LEU A 220 6.73 3.48 2.67
C LEU A 220 7.20 4.02 1.30
N LEU A 221 7.75 3.17 0.43
CA LEU A 221 8.14 3.55 -0.93
C LEU A 221 6.93 4.01 -1.75
N GLU A 222 5.82 3.27 -1.70
CA GLU A 222 4.58 3.60 -2.40
C GLU A 222 4.03 4.93 -1.90
N MET A 223 3.95 5.14 -0.58
CA MET A 223 3.52 6.40 0.01
C MET A 223 4.41 7.56 -0.41
N TRP A 224 5.73 7.40 -0.33
CA TRP A 224 6.67 8.44 -0.70
C TRP A 224 6.54 8.83 -2.18
N MET A 225 6.49 7.84 -3.08
CA MET A 225 6.30 8.10 -4.51
C MET A 225 4.94 8.71 -4.81
N ALA A 226 3.86 8.28 -4.13
CA ALA A 226 2.52 8.84 -4.29
C ALA A 226 2.44 10.30 -3.84
N LEU A 227 3.12 10.66 -2.75
CA LEU A 227 3.26 12.05 -2.30
C LEU A 227 4.08 12.87 -3.30
N TRP A 228 5.23 12.37 -3.73
CA TRP A 228 6.10 13.11 -4.63
C TRP A 228 5.44 13.34 -6.00
N LEU A 229 4.83 12.32 -6.57
CA LEU A 229 4.16 12.38 -7.88
C LEU A 229 2.73 12.93 -7.81
N GLY A 230 2.18 13.15 -6.60
CA GLY A 230 0.88 13.76 -6.41
C GLY A 230 -0.28 12.88 -6.88
N THR A 231 -0.23 11.57 -6.62
CA THR A 231 -1.25 10.63 -7.10
C THR A 231 -2.38 10.37 -6.09
N LEU A 232 -2.30 10.97 -4.90
CA LEU A 232 -3.31 10.92 -3.84
C LEU A 232 -4.37 12.04 -4.01
N PRO A 233 -5.51 11.96 -3.30
CA PRO A 233 -6.52 13.02 -3.32
C PRO A 233 -5.96 14.33 -2.76
N ASP A 234 -6.45 15.47 -3.26
CA ASP A 234 -5.97 16.81 -2.89
C ASP A 234 -5.99 17.04 -1.38
N GLU A 235 -7.06 16.63 -0.69
CA GLU A 235 -7.18 16.77 0.76
C GLU A 235 -6.06 16.00 1.48
N THR A 236 -5.79 14.78 1.02
CA THR A 236 -4.71 13.96 1.58
C THR A 236 -3.34 14.58 1.27
N LEU A 237 -3.12 15.06 0.05
CA LEU A 237 -1.87 15.73 -0.31
C LEU A 237 -1.65 16.98 0.54
N ASN A 238 -2.71 17.74 0.84
CA ASN A 238 -2.64 18.91 1.71
C ASN A 238 -2.29 18.55 3.16
N ASP A 239 -2.84 17.45 3.68
CA ASP A 239 -2.54 16.99 5.04
C ASP A 239 -1.04 16.66 5.20
N TRP A 240 -0.43 16.03 4.19
CA TRP A 240 0.96 15.58 4.24
C TRP A 240 1.98 16.65 3.81
N LEU A 241 1.67 17.42 2.76
CA LEU A 241 2.60 18.35 2.14
C LEU A 241 2.31 19.81 2.51
N GLY A 242 1.30 20.05 3.35
CA GLY A 242 0.80 21.39 3.64
C GLY A 242 -0.09 21.92 2.52
N PRO A 243 -0.72 23.10 2.73
CA PRO A 243 -1.59 23.69 1.74
C PRO A 243 -0.82 23.86 0.44
N VAL A 244 -1.37 23.28 -0.62
CA VAL A 244 -0.92 23.62 -1.95
C VAL A 244 -1.40 25.05 -2.21
N ASP A 245 -0.49 25.97 -2.54
CA ASP A 245 -0.90 27.19 -3.21
C ASP A 245 -1.25 26.85 -4.67
N LEU A 246 -2.36 26.13 -4.86
CA LEU A 246 -2.93 25.84 -6.17
C LEU A 246 -3.44 27.11 -6.85
N ARG A 247 -3.37 28.27 -6.17
CA ARG A 247 -3.55 29.58 -6.78
C ARG A 247 -2.24 30.19 -7.26
N GLY A 248 -1.55 29.43 -8.11
CA GLY A 248 -1.07 30.00 -9.38
C GLY A 248 -2.19 30.59 -10.26
N GLU A 249 -3.27 31.14 -9.67
CA GLU A 249 -4.06 32.23 -10.21
C GLU A 249 -3.18 33.49 -10.18
N SER A 250 -2.01 33.44 -10.84
CA SER A 250 -1.59 34.65 -11.52
C SER A 250 -2.68 34.90 -12.55
N ALA A 251 -3.57 35.83 -12.20
CA ALA A 251 -4.71 36.25 -12.99
C ALA A 251 -4.36 36.26 -14.49
N GLY A 252 -4.87 35.28 -15.25
CA GLY A 252 -4.78 35.28 -16.71
C GLY A 252 -4.30 34.02 -17.42
N THR A 253 -3.73 32.98 -16.77
CA THR A 253 -3.24 31.78 -17.50
C THR A 253 -4.03 30.51 -17.18
N LYS A 254 -5.26 30.44 -17.69
CA LYS A 254 -6.24 29.34 -17.49
C LYS A 254 -5.88 27.95 -18.05
N LYS A 255 -4.69 27.71 -18.64
CA LYS A 255 -4.61 26.72 -19.73
C LYS A 255 -3.72 25.48 -19.55
N ARG A 256 -3.19 25.14 -18.37
CA ARG A 256 -2.24 23.99 -18.27
C ARG A 256 -2.28 23.14 -17.01
N ARG A 257 -3.20 23.37 -16.08
CA ARG A 257 -3.33 22.57 -14.86
C ARG A 257 -4.30 21.40 -14.96
N GLU A 258 -5.14 21.36 -15.98
CA GLU A 258 -6.44 20.68 -15.89
C GLU A 258 -6.46 19.21 -16.34
N ASN A 259 -5.32 18.63 -16.75
CA ASN A 259 -5.35 17.34 -17.43
C ASN A 259 -4.63 16.21 -16.69
N VAL A 260 -4.06 16.41 -15.49
CA VAL A 260 -3.40 15.33 -14.74
C VAL A 260 -4.05 15.14 -13.38
N PHE A 261 -4.55 13.93 -13.10
CA PHE A 261 -5.22 13.62 -11.83
C PHE A 261 -4.71 12.33 -11.20
N GLY A 262 -4.70 12.25 -9.87
CA GLY A 262 -4.35 11.05 -9.13
C GLY A 262 -5.45 10.00 -9.10
N LEU A 263 -5.07 8.72 -9.07
CA LEU A 263 -5.98 7.57 -8.96
C LEU A 263 -5.81 6.79 -7.64
N ASN A 264 -4.84 7.16 -6.79
CA ASN A 264 -4.74 6.55 -5.46
C ASN A 264 -5.90 7.08 -4.60
N VAL A 265 -6.77 6.19 -4.15
CA VAL A 265 -7.92 6.54 -3.30
C VAL A 265 -7.53 6.54 -1.82
N ALA A 266 -6.83 5.49 -1.39
CA ALA A 266 -6.39 5.31 -0.02
C ALA A 266 -4.89 5.61 0.11
N VAL A 267 -4.49 6.02 1.32
CA VAL A 267 -3.08 6.20 1.68
C VAL A 267 -2.41 4.83 1.72
N PRO A 268 -1.27 4.60 1.02
CA PRO A 268 -0.57 3.32 1.03
C PRO A 268 -0.24 2.77 2.43
N LEU A 269 -0.02 3.66 3.41
CA LEU A 269 0.23 3.26 4.80
C LEU A 269 -0.96 2.55 5.47
N ASP A 270 -2.19 2.84 5.02
CA ASP A 270 -3.43 2.26 5.54
C ASP A 270 -3.74 0.87 4.93
N GLN A 271 -2.81 0.27 4.15
CA GLN A 271 -3.07 -1.01 3.49
C GLN A 271 -3.42 -2.12 4.49
N GLY A 272 -4.62 -2.68 4.39
CA GLY A 272 -5.14 -3.69 5.31
C GLY A 272 -6.03 -3.12 6.42
N ASP A 273 -6.21 -1.80 6.48
CA ASP A 273 -7.21 -1.14 7.33
C ASP A 273 -8.54 -1.00 6.58
N SER A 274 -9.54 -1.76 7.01
CA SER A 274 -10.90 -1.77 6.45
C SER A 274 -11.62 -0.43 6.64
N GLU A 275 -11.42 0.24 7.76
CA GLU A 275 -12.10 1.48 8.09
C GLU A 275 -11.53 2.63 7.27
N ALA A 276 -10.19 2.71 7.17
CA ALA A 276 -9.52 3.66 6.30
C ALA A 276 -9.94 3.47 4.83
N SER A 277 -9.99 2.22 4.35
CA SER A 277 -10.45 1.91 2.99
C SER A 277 -11.89 2.35 2.74
N THR A 278 -12.78 2.11 3.72
CA THR A 278 -14.19 2.52 3.63
C THR A 278 -14.33 4.03 3.59
N ARG A 279 -13.61 4.75 4.48
CA ARG A 279 -13.62 6.22 4.50
C ARG A 279 -13.12 6.81 3.19
N ALA A 280 -11.99 6.31 2.69
CA ALA A 280 -11.41 6.75 1.42
C ALA A 280 -12.39 6.53 0.25
N PHE A 281 -13.11 5.41 0.23
CA PHE A 281 -14.16 5.18 -0.76
C PHE A 281 -15.34 6.16 -0.63
N GLN A 282 -15.78 6.50 0.58
CA GLN A 282 -16.88 7.47 0.77
C GLN A 282 -16.50 8.87 0.29
N MET A 283 -15.23 9.27 0.41
CA MET A 283 -14.76 10.57 -0.08
C MET A 283 -14.93 10.74 -1.59
N LEU A 284 -14.98 9.64 -2.37
CA LEU A 284 -15.18 9.70 -3.82
C LEU A 284 -16.56 10.24 -4.22
N LYS A 285 -17.55 10.14 -3.32
CA LYS A 285 -18.91 10.62 -3.56
C LYS A 285 -18.95 12.11 -3.89
N ASP A 286 -18.17 12.89 -3.14
CA ASP A 286 -18.15 14.35 -3.17
C ASP A 286 -16.86 14.88 -3.81
N ALA A 287 -16.10 14.01 -4.49
CA ALA A 287 -14.88 14.37 -5.19
C ALA A 287 -15.18 15.34 -6.36
N LYS A 288 -14.27 16.32 -6.54
CA LYS A 288 -14.31 17.27 -7.66
C LYS A 288 -14.07 16.56 -9.01
N ASP A 289 -13.36 15.45 -8.99
CA ASP A 289 -13.09 14.63 -10.15
C ASP A 289 -14.32 13.82 -10.59
N ASP A 290 -14.76 14.05 -11.82
CA ASP A 290 -15.93 13.39 -12.40
C ASP A 290 -15.74 11.87 -12.52
N LEU A 291 -14.52 11.39 -12.84
CA LEU A 291 -14.24 9.96 -12.97
C LEU A 291 -14.36 9.24 -11.61
N ALA A 292 -13.80 9.84 -10.56
CA ALA A 292 -13.92 9.35 -9.19
C ALA A 292 -15.39 9.26 -8.73
N ARG A 293 -16.19 10.30 -9.03
CA ARG A 293 -17.61 10.34 -8.69
C ARG A 293 -18.42 9.32 -9.49
N GLU A 294 -18.15 9.16 -10.79
CA GLU A 294 -18.77 8.13 -11.63
C GLU A 294 -18.48 6.72 -11.08
N TYR A 295 -17.22 6.45 -10.74
CA TYR A 295 -16.81 5.18 -10.14
C TYR A 295 -17.57 4.88 -8.84
N PHE A 296 -17.71 5.86 -7.94
CA PHE A 296 -18.47 5.69 -6.70
C PHE A 296 -19.91 5.21 -6.99
N TRP A 297 -20.59 5.84 -7.94
CA TRP A 297 -21.95 5.49 -8.30
C TRP A 297 -22.05 4.17 -9.06
N ASP A 298 -21.08 3.83 -9.91
CA ASP A 298 -21.02 2.52 -10.58
C ASP A 298 -20.98 1.38 -9.56
N ILE A 299 -20.06 1.46 -8.60
CA ILE A 299 -19.92 0.45 -7.54
C ILE A 299 -21.18 0.33 -6.69
N ARG A 300 -21.88 1.43 -6.41
CA ARG A 300 -23.15 1.41 -5.66
C ARG A 300 -24.29 0.73 -6.43
N LYS A 301 -24.28 0.77 -7.76
CA LYS A 301 -25.30 0.15 -8.62
C LYS A 301 -25.05 -1.34 -8.84
N ARG A 302 -23.81 -1.82 -8.67
CA ARG A 302 -23.49 -3.24 -8.86
C ARG A 302 -24.28 -4.09 -7.88
N PRO A 303 -25.00 -5.13 -8.35
CA PRO A 303 -25.66 -6.05 -7.45
C PRO A 303 -24.62 -6.68 -6.54
N ARG A 304 -24.83 -6.59 -5.23
CA ARG A 304 -23.97 -7.31 -4.28
C ARG A 304 -24.15 -8.79 -4.58
N PRO A 305 -23.06 -9.56 -4.78
CA PRO A 305 -23.18 -11.00 -4.92
C PRO A 305 -23.96 -11.48 -3.69
N VAL A 306 -25.10 -12.14 -3.94
CA VAL A 306 -25.89 -12.75 -2.89
C VAL A 306 -25.01 -13.86 -2.34
N VAL A 307 -24.34 -13.58 -1.21
CA VAL A 307 -23.67 -14.62 -0.44
C VAL A 307 -24.80 -15.51 0.04
N ARG A 308 -25.06 -16.60 -0.68
CA ARG A 308 -25.92 -17.65 -0.16
C ARG A 308 -25.28 -18.09 1.14
N ALA A 309 -25.96 -17.81 2.25
CA ALA A 309 -25.57 -18.37 3.53
C ALA A 309 -25.52 -19.88 3.32
N VAL A 310 -24.33 -20.45 3.35
CA VAL A 310 -24.18 -21.90 3.40
C VAL A 310 -24.72 -22.29 4.76
N THR A 311 -25.95 -22.77 4.78
CA THR A 311 -26.53 -23.37 5.98
C THR A 311 -25.70 -24.60 6.32
N VAL A 312 -25.37 -24.75 7.60
CA VAL A 312 -24.48 -25.80 8.13
C VAL A 312 -24.96 -27.23 7.80
N GLU A 313 -26.19 -27.39 7.31
CA GLU A 313 -26.77 -28.66 6.87
C GLU A 313 -26.20 -29.21 5.54
N ASP A 314 -25.50 -28.39 4.74
CA ASP A 314 -24.94 -28.84 3.44
C ASP A 314 -23.57 -29.55 3.53
N HIS A 315 -23.04 -29.78 4.74
CA HIS A 315 -21.70 -30.37 4.94
C HIS A 315 -21.62 -31.89 4.78
N ALA A 316 -22.68 -32.59 4.38
CA ALA A 316 -22.63 -34.05 4.23
C ALA A 316 -22.03 -34.56 2.90
N SER A 317 -21.63 -33.70 1.93
CA SER A 317 -21.23 -34.25 0.61
C SER A 317 -20.26 -33.45 -0.26
N TRP A 318 -19.26 -32.75 0.29
CA TRP A 318 -18.18 -32.18 -0.55
C TRP A 318 -16.78 -32.31 0.06
N THR A 319 -16.12 -33.42 -0.30
CA THR A 319 -14.64 -33.49 -0.38
C THR A 319 -14.18 -32.77 -1.65
N LEU A 320 -13.19 -31.87 -1.49
CA LEU A 320 -12.42 -31.19 -2.54
C LEU A 320 -13.16 -30.21 -3.48
N TYR A 321 -13.41 -28.98 -3.02
CA TYR A 321 -13.14 -27.77 -3.81
C TYR A 321 -13.14 -26.54 -2.88
N VAL A 322 -12.00 -25.86 -2.71
CA VAL A 322 -11.94 -24.56 -2.00
C VAL A 322 -11.62 -23.48 -3.04
N PRO A 323 -12.62 -22.71 -3.53
CA PRO A 323 -12.34 -21.55 -4.34
C PRO A 323 -11.83 -20.41 -3.45
N HIS A 324 -10.64 -19.91 -3.83
CA HIS A 324 -9.99 -18.74 -3.24
C HIS A 324 -10.75 -17.46 -3.68
N PHE A 325 -11.91 -17.18 -3.09
CA PHE A 325 -12.68 -15.96 -3.34
C PHE A 325 -13.13 -15.38 -2.00
N LEU A 326 -12.25 -14.62 -1.35
CA LEU A 326 -12.53 -13.65 -0.27
C LEU A 326 -11.20 -13.05 0.21
N ALA A 327 -10.74 -11.98 -0.45
CA ALA A 327 -9.62 -11.17 0.07
C ALA A 327 -9.70 -9.67 -0.28
N CYS A 328 -10.76 -9.16 -0.94
CA CYS A 328 -10.80 -7.76 -1.37
C CYS A 328 -11.99 -6.92 -0.87
N THR A 329 -12.78 -7.43 0.09
CA THR A 329 -13.73 -6.56 0.82
C THR A 329 -13.47 -6.71 2.31
N ALA A 330 -12.82 -5.68 2.88
CA ALA A 330 -12.86 -5.29 4.28
C ALA A 330 -13.87 -6.05 5.17
N LEU A 331 -13.42 -7.18 5.74
CA LEU A 331 -13.92 -7.83 6.95
C LEU A 331 -12.89 -8.89 7.34
N GLY A 332 -11.97 -8.53 8.23
CA GLY A 332 -11.07 -9.48 8.85
C GLY A 332 -11.78 -10.19 10.00
N PHE A 333 -11.50 -11.49 10.17
CA PHE A 333 -11.52 -12.12 11.48
C PHE A 333 -10.39 -13.16 11.58
N VAL A 334 -9.49 -12.88 12.53
CA VAL A 334 -8.78 -13.79 13.44
C VAL A 334 -8.44 -15.18 12.92
N LEU A 335 -7.15 -15.44 12.69
CA LEU A 335 -6.43 -16.56 13.32
C LEU A 335 -4.95 -16.17 13.47
N GLY A 336 -4.62 -15.72 14.68
CA GLY A 336 -3.25 -15.66 15.16
C GLY A 336 -2.78 -17.02 15.67
N ARG A 337 -1.46 -17.21 15.59
CA ARG A 337 -0.66 -18.35 16.05
C ARG A 337 -0.94 -19.66 15.31
N TRP A 338 0.13 -20.25 14.79
CA TRP A 338 0.50 -21.68 14.83
C TRP A 338 1.61 -21.88 13.78
N SER A 339 2.87 -21.68 14.17
CA SER A 339 4.02 -22.22 13.43
C SER A 339 5.26 -22.28 14.33
N SER A 340 5.18 -23.10 15.36
CA SER A 340 6.35 -23.64 16.05
C SER A 340 6.04 -25.06 16.50
N PHE A 341 5.75 -25.93 15.53
CA PHE A 341 5.83 -27.37 15.69
C PHE A 341 6.11 -28.00 14.33
N LEU A 342 7.23 -28.74 14.25
CA LEU A 342 7.74 -29.61 13.17
C LEU A 342 9.20 -29.32 12.78
N ARG A 343 10.12 -29.58 13.72
CA ARG A 343 11.43 -30.18 13.41
C ARG A 343 11.74 -31.18 14.51
N ARG A 344 11.57 -32.46 14.19
CA ARG A 344 12.30 -33.64 14.71
C ARG A 344 11.64 -34.89 14.14
N LYS A 345 12.23 -35.40 13.05
CA LYS A 345 12.65 -36.79 12.91
C LYS A 345 13.92 -36.78 12.08
#